data_AF-A0AAV5WJC0-F1
#
_entry.id   AF-A0AAV5WJC0-F1
#
_cell.length_a   1.000
_cell.length_b   1.000
_cell.length_c   1.000
_cell.angle_alpha   90.00
_cell.angle_beta   90.00
_cell.angle_gamma   90.00
#
_symmetry.space_group_name_H-M   'P 1'
#
loop_
_entity.id
_entity.type
_entity.pdbx_description
1 polymer ?
#
loop_
_entity_poly.entity_id
_entity_poly.type
_entity_poly.pdbx_seq_one_letter_code
_entity_poly.pdbx_strand_id
1 'polypeptide(L)'
;QAEDRFGRYYRSNSAMHQMRESMNKYRRSYRNSQHPVGRREDAKKFEERLADMRRDSPDPSGETVEQESPINEYLYQGDILLSEDQAESIFNETISPSADSRVRRAASTRRSSRWDVSRPIYFEIYNFSRSTAAMIKDSLQFWENETCVNFVESSRGEPRIRFIRGDGCWSHLGRSDTASVQEISIGAGCEYIRTICHEIGHALGLFHQQARPDRDDYVTIIEENIRNEKLAQFDRQTDITSNSYGVGYDVGSVMHYKERASAKSPNLITILARTNGYQNSLASNRWPTFADVKIVNAHLCSAACRNVLTCENYGYPDPNNCNQCKCPPSFTGRTCGRRHPGNGMMEWTPACGKDLVATDRWTGAEMSVGWRSSHVYPQIHNCFWIIRVSSILF
;
A
#
# COMPACT_ATOMS: atom_id res chain seq x y z
N GLN A 1 37.00 -16.84 -1.92
CA GLN A 1 36.96 -16.28 -0.55
C GLN A 1 35.97 -15.11 -0.38
N ALA A 2 35.33 -14.60 -1.44
CA ALA A 2 34.26 -13.59 -1.35
C ALA A 2 32.84 -14.20 -1.24
N GLU A 3 32.63 -15.47 -1.61
CA GLU A 3 31.31 -16.13 -1.54
C GLU A 3 30.95 -16.67 -0.14
N ASP A 4 31.94 -16.81 0.76
CA ASP A 4 31.75 -17.46 2.07
C ASP A 4 31.40 -16.46 3.20
N ARG A 5 31.38 -15.14 2.89
CA ARG A 5 30.94 -14.08 3.83
C ARG A 5 29.46 -13.70 3.68
N PHE A 6 28.87 -13.88 2.49
CA PHE A 6 27.45 -13.57 2.27
C PHE A 6 26.50 -14.58 2.93
N GLY A 7 26.92 -15.85 3.04
CA GLY A 7 26.09 -16.91 3.65
C GLY A 7 26.07 -16.94 5.19
N ARG A 8 27.04 -16.29 5.86
CA ARG A 8 27.13 -16.31 7.34
C ARG A 8 26.44 -15.14 8.03
N TYR A 9 26.17 -14.04 7.33
CA TYR A 9 25.48 -12.88 7.91
C TYR A 9 23.96 -13.07 8.04
N TYR A 10 23.36 -13.90 7.18
CA TYR A 10 21.93 -14.28 7.23
C TYR A 10 21.56 -15.27 8.35
N ARG A 11 22.51 -15.68 9.19
CA ARG A 11 22.29 -16.54 10.37
C ARG A 11 22.44 -15.80 11.69
N SER A 12 22.39 -14.46 11.70
CA SER A 12 22.36 -13.73 12.96
C SER A 12 20.96 -13.85 13.56
N ASN A 13 20.91 -14.49 14.73
CA ASN A 13 19.72 -14.67 15.55
C ASN A 13 18.97 -13.37 15.88
N SER A 14 19.44 -12.16 15.54
CA SER A 14 18.85 -10.90 16.03
C SER A 14 17.56 -10.48 15.32
N ALA A 15 17.48 -10.56 13.99
CA ALA A 15 16.26 -10.19 13.26
C ALA A 15 15.13 -11.18 13.54
N MET A 16 15.44 -12.48 13.52
CA MET A 16 14.51 -13.53 13.92
C MET A 16 14.12 -13.46 15.40
N HIS A 17 15.03 -13.03 16.29
CA HIS A 17 14.72 -12.82 17.71
C HIS A 17 13.84 -11.59 17.92
N GLN A 18 14.11 -10.47 17.25
CA GLN A 18 13.28 -9.27 17.31
C GLN A 18 11.89 -9.53 16.73
N MET A 19 11.80 -10.23 15.59
CA MET A 19 10.53 -10.67 15.02
C MET A 19 9.82 -11.62 15.99
N ARG A 20 10.51 -12.58 16.60
CA ARG A 20 9.94 -13.48 17.63
C ARG A 20 9.50 -12.73 18.87
N GLU A 21 10.21 -11.70 19.31
CA GLU A 21 9.81 -10.86 20.44
C GLU A 21 8.61 -9.97 20.11
N SER A 22 8.59 -9.30 18.96
CA SER A 22 7.43 -8.51 18.50
C SER A 22 6.20 -9.39 18.29
N MET A 23 6.37 -10.58 17.73
CA MET A 23 5.30 -11.56 17.55
C MET A 23 4.83 -12.18 18.86
N ASN A 24 5.74 -12.37 19.83
CA ASN A 24 5.37 -12.80 21.18
C ASN A 24 4.69 -11.67 21.99
N LYS A 25 5.12 -10.41 21.82
CA LYS A 25 4.44 -9.23 22.37
C LYS A 25 3.03 -9.12 21.79
N TYR A 26 2.90 -9.25 20.47
CA TYR A 26 1.62 -9.29 19.76
C TYR A 26 0.72 -10.44 20.26
N ARG A 27 1.23 -11.69 20.33
CA ARG A 27 0.49 -12.86 20.85
C ARG A 27 0.02 -12.66 22.30
N ARG A 28 0.85 -12.07 23.17
CA ARG A 28 0.47 -11.77 24.57
C ARG A 28 -0.62 -10.71 24.63
N SER A 29 -0.52 -9.66 23.82
CA SER A 29 -1.54 -8.60 23.74
C SER A 29 -2.88 -9.14 23.23
N TYR A 30 -2.85 -9.94 22.15
CA TYR A 30 -4.05 -10.49 21.51
C TYR A 30 -4.75 -11.55 22.39
N ARG A 31 -4.01 -12.48 23.01
CA ARG A 31 -4.60 -13.51 23.90
C ARG A 31 -5.29 -12.94 25.14
N ASN A 32 -4.84 -11.80 25.63
CA ASN A 32 -5.47 -11.10 26.75
C ASN A 32 -6.81 -10.46 26.37
N SER A 33 -7.14 -10.34 25.08
CA SER A 33 -8.39 -9.72 24.59
C SER A 33 -9.60 -10.68 24.49
N GLN A 34 -9.41 -11.99 24.65
CA GLN A 34 -10.43 -13.02 24.33
C GLN A 34 -10.91 -13.90 25.52
N HIS A 35 -10.42 -13.74 26.76
CA HIS A 35 -10.82 -14.61 27.89
C HIS A 35 -11.88 -14.01 28.85
N PRO A 36 -12.97 -14.75 29.19
CA PRO A 36 -14.12 -14.20 29.95
C PRO A 36 -13.89 -13.89 31.43
N VAL A 37 -12.89 -14.47 32.09
CA VAL A 37 -12.77 -14.48 33.55
C VAL A 37 -11.85 -13.36 34.08
N GLY A 38 -10.99 -12.78 33.21
CA GLY A 38 -10.20 -11.57 33.50
C GLY A 38 -10.92 -10.24 33.19
N ARG A 39 -12.22 -10.30 32.85
CA ARG A 39 -13.03 -9.21 32.26
C ARG A 39 -13.15 -7.90 33.05
N ARG A 40 -12.75 -7.82 34.32
CA ARG A 40 -13.07 -6.65 35.17
C ARG A 40 -11.90 -5.85 35.71
N GLU A 41 -10.69 -6.40 35.75
CA GLU A 41 -9.51 -5.67 36.27
C GLU A 41 -8.59 -5.19 35.15
N ASP A 42 -8.39 -5.97 34.09
CA ASP A 42 -7.47 -5.61 33.00
C ASP A 42 -8.14 -4.80 31.88
N ALA A 43 -9.42 -5.04 31.58
CA ALA A 43 -10.23 -4.15 30.74
C ALA A 43 -10.37 -2.77 31.41
N LYS A 44 -10.45 -2.74 32.74
CA LYS A 44 -10.50 -1.51 33.52
C LYS A 44 -9.15 -0.78 33.52
N LYS A 45 -8.01 -1.48 33.62
CA LYS A 45 -6.67 -0.88 33.43
C LYS A 45 -6.41 -0.39 32.00
N PHE A 46 -6.93 -1.09 30.99
CA PHE A 46 -6.83 -0.68 29.58
C PHE A 46 -7.72 0.55 29.29
N GLU A 47 -8.96 0.57 29.78
CA GLU A 47 -9.85 1.73 29.68
C GLU A 47 -9.39 2.91 30.57
N GLU A 48 -8.84 2.66 31.76
CA GLU A 48 -8.28 3.70 32.65
C GLU A 48 -7.00 4.31 32.02
N ARG A 49 -6.15 3.52 31.35
CA ARG A 49 -4.99 4.05 30.59
C ARG A 49 -5.42 4.81 29.34
N LEU A 50 -6.40 4.32 28.59
CA LEU A 50 -6.99 5.05 27.45
C LEU A 50 -7.71 6.34 27.89
N ALA A 51 -8.23 6.41 29.13
CA ALA A 51 -8.87 7.60 29.68
C ALA A 51 -7.88 8.64 30.22
N ASP A 52 -6.74 8.20 30.77
CA ASP A 52 -5.69 9.11 31.25
C ASP A 52 -4.90 9.76 30.09
N MET A 53 -4.69 9.04 28.99
CA MET A 53 -3.91 9.52 27.83
C MET A 53 -4.69 10.46 26.89
N ARG A 54 -6.01 10.64 27.10
CA ARG A 54 -6.83 11.64 26.37
C ARG A 54 -6.51 13.10 26.75
N ARG A 55 -5.61 13.34 27.72
CA ARG A 55 -5.37 14.68 28.29
C ARG A 55 -4.19 15.46 27.71
N ASP A 56 -3.32 14.85 26.94
CA ASP A 56 -2.17 15.58 26.35
C ASP A 56 -2.28 15.64 24.82
N SER A 57 -2.51 16.86 24.31
CA SER A 57 -2.44 17.18 22.88
C SER A 57 -1.03 17.65 22.52
N PRO A 58 -0.43 17.16 21.41
CA PRO A 58 0.75 17.79 20.83
C PRO A 58 0.42 18.65 19.59
N ASP A 59 1.33 19.63 19.41
CA ASP A 59 1.43 20.82 18.56
C ASP A 59 1.37 20.57 17.02
N PRO A 60 0.87 21.52 16.19
CA PRO A 60 0.67 21.35 14.76
C PRO A 60 1.85 21.93 13.97
N SER A 61 2.81 21.09 13.60
CA SER A 61 3.71 21.40 12.48
C SER A 61 3.77 20.22 11.52
N GLY A 62 3.19 20.45 10.33
CA GLY A 62 3.06 19.45 9.30
C GLY A 62 4.40 19.18 8.61
N GLU A 63 4.94 18.01 8.86
CA GLU A 63 5.76 17.22 7.96
C GLU A 63 5.63 15.77 8.42
N THR A 64 5.58 14.81 7.51
CA THR A 64 5.26 13.39 7.78
C THR A 64 6.36 12.67 8.56
N VAL A 65 6.57 13.06 9.81
CA VAL A 65 7.02 12.15 10.85
C VAL A 65 5.81 11.26 11.11
N GLU A 66 5.94 9.95 10.85
CA GLU A 66 5.00 8.97 11.39
C GLU A 66 4.80 9.33 12.87
N GLN A 67 3.65 9.89 13.22
CA GLN A 67 3.41 10.33 14.59
C GLN A 67 3.55 9.08 15.45
N GLU A 68 4.62 9.01 16.24
CA GLU A 68 5.06 7.76 16.85
C GLU A 68 4.08 7.34 17.93
N SER A 69 3.12 6.51 17.54
CA SER A 69 2.20 5.90 18.47
C SER A 69 2.89 4.71 19.14
N PRO A 70 2.80 4.55 20.48
CA PRO A 70 3.26 3.36 21.19
C PRO A 70 2.65 2.06 20.65
N ILE A 71 1.51 2.14 19.94
CA ILE A 71 0.89 0.96 19.33
C ILE A 71 1.72 0.36 18.19
N ASN A 72 2.57 1.16 17.53
CA ASN A 72 3.35 0.73 16.36
C ASN A 72 4.31 -0.43 16.68
N GLU A 73 4.66 -0.66 17.95
CA GLU A 73 5.44 -1.83 18.39
C GLU A 73 4.66 -3.16 18.26
N TYR A 74 3.34 -3.09 18.24
CA TYR A 74 2.44 -4.25 18.18
C TYR A 74 1.89 -4.49 16.78
N LEU A 75 2.20 -3.61 15.83
CA LEU A 75 1.73 -3.68 14.46
C LEU A 75 2.82 -4.25 13.56
N TYR A 76 2.44 -5.20 12.72
CA TYR A 76 3.33 -5.76 11.73
C TYR A 76 3.68 -4.68 10.71
N GLN A 77 4.97 -4.46 10.47
CA GLN A 77 5.45 -3.37 9.62
C GLN A 77 4.84 -2.00 9.99
N GLY A 78 4.64 -1.74 11.29
CA GLY A 78 4.28 -0.41 11.78
C GLY A 78 2.80 -0.05 11.77
N ASP A 79 2.00 -0.56 10.83
CA ASP A 79 0.58 -0.17 10.63
C ASP A 79 -0.37 -1.33 10.30
N ILE A 80 0.12 -2.59 10.24
CA ILE A 80 -0.73 -3.74 9.93
C ILE A 80 -1.11 -4.52 11.20
N LEU A 81 -2.40 -4.55 11.51
CA LEU A 81 -2.96 -5.41 12.54
C LEU A 81 -3.30 -6.80 11.99
N LEU A 82 -2.39 -7.76 12.18
CA LEU A 82 -2.61 -9.15 11.79
C LEU A 82 -3.70 -9.81 12.67
N SER A 83 -4.22 -10.95 12.24
CA SER A 83 -4.89 -11.96 13.08
C SER A 83 -3.86 -12.97 13.62
N GLU A 84 -4.22 -13.75 14.66
CA GLU A 84 -3.32 -14.79 15.22
C GLU A 84 -2.83 -15.76 14.13
N ASP A 85 -3.74 -16.25 13.28
CA ASP A 85 -3.40 -17.14 12.17
C ASP A 85 -2.49 -16.49 11.12
N GLN A 86 -2.73 -15.22 10.75
CA GLN A 86 -1.86 -14.51 9.81
C GLN A 86 -0.46 -14.34 10.40
N ALA A 87 -0.41 -13.97 11.69
CA ALA A 87 0.80 -13.85 12.45
C ALA A 87 1.58 -15.18 12.49
N GLU A 88 0.90 -16.30 12.74
CA GLU A 88 1.51 -17.63 12.75
C GLU A 88 2.02 -18.08 11.38
N SER A 89 1.26 -17.83 10.31
CA SER A 89 1.70 -18.15 8.94
C SER A 89 2.99 -17.42 8.60
N ILE A 90 3.01 -16.10 8.81
CA ILE A 90 4.20 -15.27 8.54
C ILE A 90 5.38 -15.77 9.37
N PHE A 91 5.18 -16.05 10.66
CA PHE A 91 6.25 -16.51 11.55
C PHE A 91 6.84 -17.87 11.15
N ASN A 92 5.99 -18.85 10.86
CA ASN A 92 6.43 -20.20 10.49
C ASN A 92 7.22 -20.18 9.18
N GLU A 93 6.84 -19.32 8.23
CA GLU A 93 7.52 -19.18 6.95
C GLU A 93 8.90 -18.55 7.09
N THR A 94 9.08 -17.55 7.97
CA THR A 94 10.40 -16.96 8.21
C THR A 94 11.38 -17.99 8.80
N ILE A 95 10.89 -18.96 9.58
CA ILE A 95 11.71 -20.01 10.21
C ILE A 95 12.05 -21.15 9.24
N SER A 96 11.17 -21.46 8.28
CA SER A 96 11.32 -22.56 7.33
C SER A 96 11.00 -22.11 5.90
N PRO A 97 11.88 -21.29 5.27
CA PRO A 97 11.68 -20.88 3.89
C PRO A 97 11.77 -22.10 2.96
N SER A 98 10.66 -22.52 2.37
CA SER A 98 10.66 -23.58 1.35
C SER A 98 11.43 -23.09 0.12
N ALA A 99 12.38 -23.90 -0.36
CA ALA A 99 13.35 -23.55 -1.40
C ALA A 99 12.78 -23.44 -2.83
N ASP A 100 11.47 -23.35 -3.02
CA ASP A 100 10.86 -23.41 -4.36
C ASP A 100 9.86 -22.27 -4.65
N SER A 101 10.00 -21.70 -5.85
CA SER A 101 9.22 -20.62 -6.48
C SER A 101 9.49 -19.14 -6.14
N ARG A 102 10.54 -18.59 -6.77
CA ARG A 102 10.72 -17.14 -7.02
C ARG A 102 9.48 -16.54 -7.71
N VAL A 103 8.60 -15.88 -6.98
CA VAL A 103 7.49 -15.08 -7.53
C VAL A 103 7.50 -13.67 -6.91
N ARG A 104 7.11 -12.68 -7.70
CA ARG A 104 7.00 -11.27 -7.29
C ARG A 104 5.64 -11.09 -6.57
N ARG A 105 5.56 -10.33 -5.46
CA ARG A 105 4.39 -10.38 -4.53
C ARG A 105 3.89 -9.00 -4.08
N ALA A 106 2.62 -8.78 -3.69
CA ALA A 106 2.09 -7.47 -3.25
C ALA A 106 0.77 -7.49 -2.43
N ALA A 107 -0.09 -8.50 -2.56
CA ALA A 107 -1.33 -8.66 -1.77
C ALA A 107 -1.48 -10.02 -1.12
N SER A 108 -2.20 -10.11 0.01
CA SER A 108 -2.41 -11.34 0.78
C SER A 108 -2.91 -12.51 -0.07
N THR A 109 -2.34 -13.70 0.11
CA THR A 109 -2.77 -14.92 -0.59
C THR A 109 -3.93 -15.64 0.10
N ARG A 110 -4.17 -15.36 1.39
CA ARG A 110 -5.13 -16.09 2.24
C ARG A 110 -6.56 -15.85 1.79
N ARG A 111 -7.26 -16.92 1.39
CA ARG A 111 -8.63 -16.84 0.87
C ARG A 111 -9.66 -16.42 1.92
N SER A 112 -9.51 -16.86 3.18
CA SER A 112 -10.43 -16.52 4.27
C SER A 112 -10.41 -15.03 4.63
N SER A 113 -9.30 -14.34 4.33
CA SER A 113 -9.12 -12.90 4.52
C SER A 113 -9.56 -12.07 3.31
N ARG A 114 -10.16 -12.68 2.28
CA ARG A 114 -10.71 -11.93 1.14
C ARG A 114 -12.14 -11.48 1.44
N TRP A 115 -12.48 -10.28 0.99
CA TRP A 115 -13.86 -9.82 0.99
C TRP A 115 -14.66 -10.57 -0.08
N ASP A 116 -15.88 -10.98 0.27
CA ASP A 116 -16.86 -11.46 -0.70
C ASP A 116 -17.48 -10.26 -1.42
N VAL A 117 -16.93 -9.95 -2.59
CA VAL A 117 -17.37 -8.81 -3.41
C VAL A 117 -18.72 -9.02 -4.09
N SER A 118 -19.38 -10.17 -3.93
CA SER A 118 -20.77 -10.34 -4.34
C SER A 118 -21.75 -9.58 -3.43
N ARG A 119 -21.27 -9.13 -2.26
CA ARG A 119 -22.03 -8.37 -1.28
C ARG A 119 -21.31 -7.05 -0.96
N PRO A 120 -22.05 -6.01 -0.51
CA PRO A 120 -21.41 -4.79 -0.06
C PRO A 120 -20.50 -5.02 1.15
N ILE A 121 -19.37 -4.32 1.18
CA ILE A 121 -18.57 -4.12 2.38
C ILE A 121 -19.22 -2.99 3.17
N TYR A 122 -19.82 -3.31 4.31
CA TYR A 122 -20.43 -2.28 5.14
C TYR A 122 -19.35 -1.45 5.85
N PHE A 123 -19.62 -0.16 6.08
CA PHE A 123 -18.73 0.67 6.88
C PHE A 123 -19.49 1.64 7.80
N GLU A 124 -18.83 2.09 8.86
CA GLU A 124 -19.31 3.19 9.71
C GLU A 124 -18.17 4.15 10.04
N ILE A 125 -18.47 5.46 10.12
CA ILE A 125 -17.50 6.51 10.48
C ILE A 125 -17.83 6.99 11.89
N TYR A 126 -16.94 6.72 12.85
CA TYR A 126 -17.18 7.03 14.26
C TYR A 126 -16.26 8.15 14.77
N ASN A 127 -16.87 9.24 15.26
CA ASN A 127 -16.18 10.34 15.95
C ASN A 127 -15.11 11.09 15.12
N PHE A 128 -15.46 11.50 13.90
CA PHE A 128 -14.63 12.34 13.04
C PHE A 128 -15.22 13.72 12.79
N SER A 129 -14.36 14.69 12.48
CA SER A 129 -14.79 15.97 11.91
C SER A 129 -15.48 15.75 10.56
N ARG A 130 -16.33 16.70 10.14
CA ARG A 130 -17.00 16.63 8.84
C ARG A 130 -16.00 16.57 7.68
N SER A 131 -14.88 17.26 7.77
CA SER A 131 -13.84 17.27 6.73
C SER A 131 -13.14 15.91 6.63
N THR A 132 -12.75 15.30 7.75
CA THR A 132 -12.12 13.96 7.74
C THR A 132 -13.10 12.89 7.30
N ALA A 133 -14.36 12.96 7.73
CA ALA A 133 -15.40 12.04 7.26
C ALA A 133 -15.63 12.16 5.74
N ALA A 134 -15.58 13.37 5.17
CA ALA A 134 -15.63 13.56 3.72
C ALA A 134 -14.42 12.93 3.01
N MET A 135 -13.21 13.13 3.53
CA MET A 135 -12.01 12.47 2.97
C MET A 135 -12.08 10.94 3.02
N ILE A 136 -12.62 10.36 4.09
CA ILE A 136 -12.87 8.90 4.17
C ILE A 136 -13.82 8.46 3.06
N LYS A 137 -14.93 9.18 2.85
CA LYS A 137 -15.90 8.88 1.79
C LYS A 137 -15.28 9.03 0.38
N ASP A 138 -14.48 10.06 0.15
CA ASP A 138 -13.77 10.26 -1.12
C ASP A 138 -12.78 9.12 -1.39
N SER A 139 -12.05 8.67 -0.37
CA SER A 139 -11.14 7.53 -0.46
C SER A 139 -11.87 6.20 -0.74
N LEU A 140 -13.02 5.96 -0.10
CA LEU A 140 -13.85 4.78 -0.40
C LEU A 140 -14.38 4.84 -1.83
N GLN A 141 -14.92 6.00 -2.25
CA GLN A 141 -15.43 6.22 -3.60
C GLN A 141 -14.35 6.01 -4.67
N PHE A 142 -13.10 6.41 -4.41
CA PHE A 142 -11.99 6.10 -5.31
C PHE A 142 -11.88 4.59 -5.54
N TRP A 143 -11.86 3.77 -4.47
CA TRP A 143 -11.77 2.32 -4.60
C TRP A 143 -12.99 1.71 -5.29
N GLU A 144 -14.20 2.24 -5.07
CA GLU A 144 -15.42 1.78 -5.78
C GLU A 144 -15.37 2.09 -7.28
N ASN A 145 -14.94 3.29 -7.65
CA ASN A 145 -14.80 3.67 -9.05
C ASN A 145 -13.71 2.84 -9.73
N GLU A 146 -12.69 2.47 -8.97
CA GLU A 146 -11.50 1.82 -9.48
C GLU A 146 -11.55 0.29 -9.49
N THR A 147 -12.45 -0.31 -8.72
CA THR A 147 -12.55 -1.77 -8.50
C THR A 147 -14.00 -2.26 -8.48
N CYS A 148 -14.22 -3.57 -8.42
CA CYS A 148 -15.55 -4.15 -8.21
C CYS A 148 -16.08 -4.01 -6.77
N VAL A 149 -15.27 -3.49 -5.85
CA VAL A 149 -15.66 -3.38 -4.44
C VAL A 149 -16.76 -2.33 -4.31
N ASN A 150 -17.76 -2.63 -3.48
CA ASN A 150 -18.88 -1.74 -3.21
C ASN A 150 -18.99 -1.52 -1.69
N PHE A 151 -18.92 -0.27 -1.25
CA PHE A 151 -18.99 0.13 0.14
C PHE A 151 -20.36 0.73 0.47
N VAL A 152 -20.95 0.32 1.60
CA VAL A 152 -22.26 0.83 2.03
C VAL A 152 -22.20 1.28 3.48
N GLU A 153 -22.54 2.54 3.73
CA GLU A 153 -22.55 3.09 5.09
C GLU A 153 -23.69 2.44 5.90
N SER A 154 -23.34 1.70 6.95
CA SER A 154 -24.29 1.04 7.86
C SER A 154 -23.62 0.63 9.17
N SER A 155 -24.15 1.13 10.29
CA SER A 155 -23.73 0.73 11.64
C SER A 155 -24.28 -0.64 12.08
N ARG A 156 -25.15 -1.25 11.27
CA ARG A 156 -25.79 -2.55 11.55
C ARG A 156 -25.38 -3.65 10.57
N GLY A 157 -24.78 -3.29 9.44
CA GLY A 157 -24.32 -4.25 8.45
C GLY A 157 -23.12 -5.04 9.00
N GLU A 158 -23.03 -6.31 8.61
CA GLU A 158 -21.91 -7.19 8.97
C GLU A 158 -21.55 -8.13 7.80
N PRO A 159 -20.27 -8.48 7.63
CA PRO A 159 -19.11 -7.87 8.30
C PRO A 159 -18.92 -6.40 7.89
N ARG A 160 -18.37 -5.57 8.78
CA ARG A 160 -18.15 -4.13 8.51
C ARG A 160 -16.81 -3.61 8.95
N ILE A 161 -16.40 -2.51 8.32
CA ILE A 161 -15.27 -1.68 8.72
C ILE A 161 -15.77 -0.51 9.59
N ARG A 162 -15.14 -0.29 10.74
CA ARG A 162 -15.37 0.92 11.56
C ARG A 162 -14.15 1.81 11.48
N PHE A 163 -14.32 3.00 10.92
CA PHE A 163 -13.30 4.04 11.00
C PHE A 163 -13.36 4.68 12.39
N ILE A 164 -12.22 4.74 13.09
CA ILE A 164 -12.07 5.35 14.40
C ILE A 164 -10.91 6.34 14.45
N ARG A 165 -11.00 7.33 15.32
CA ARG A 165 -9.86 8.19 15.69
C ARG A 165 -9.06 7.53 16.81
N GLY A 166 -8.27 6.51 16.47
CA GLY A 166 -7.37 5.82 17.40
C GLY A 166 -5.98 6.45 17.47
N ASP A 167 -5.07 5.78 18.18
CA ASP A 167 -3.66 6.21 18.27
C ASP A 167 -2.87 5.68 17.07
N GLY A 168 -2.41 6.58 16.20
CA GLY A 168 -1.71 6.24 14.96
C GLY A 168 -2.62 5.87 13.79
N CYS A 169 -1.98 5.52 12.66
CA CYS A 169 -2.65 5.09 11.43
C CYS A 169 -2.43 3.58 11.28
N TRP A 170 -3.50 2.80 11.19
CA TRP A 170 -3.38 1.34 11.02
C TRP A 170 -4.67 0.69 10.57
N SER A 171 -4.54 -0.52 10.04
CA SER A 171 -5.63 -1.31 9.50
C SER A 171 -5.36 -2.81 9.63
N HIS A 172 -6.41 -3.61 9.54
CA HIS A 172 -6.26 -5.04 9.34
C HIS A 172 -5.82 -5.36 7.91
N LEU A 173 -5.14 -6.50 7.74
CA LEU A 173 -4.83 -7.02 6.41
C LEU A 173 -5.99 -7.88 5.88
N GLY A 174 -6.76 -7.33 4.94
CA GLY A 174 -7.93 -7.99 4.38
C GLY A 174 -9.13 -7.99 5.33
N ARG A 175 -10.10 -8.87 5.04
CA ARG A 175 -11.25 -9.14 5.89
C ARG A 175 -10.81 -9.93 7.14
N SER A 176 -11.21 -9.47 8.32
CA SER A 176 -11.06 -10.25 9.55
C SER A 176 -11.94 -11.50 9.52
N ASP A 177 -11.36 -12.67 9.82
CA ASP A 177 -12.08 -13.94 9.93
C ASP A 177 -12.70 -14.16 11.32
N THR A 178 -12.20 -13.46 12.35
CA THR A 178 -12.63 -13.61 13.74
C THR A 178 -13.54 -12.51 14.26
N ALA A 179 -13.64 -11.37 13.56
CA ALA A 179 -14.46 -10.23 13.98
C ALA A 179 -15.49 -9.83 12.92
N SER A 180 -16.74 -9.61 13.34
CA SER A 180 -17.79 -9.04 12.47
C SER A 180 -17.61 -7.55 12.24
N VAL A 181 -16.88 -6.86 13.12
CA VAL A 181 -16.45 -5.48 12.97
C VAL A 181 -14.94 -5.42 13.07
N GLN A 182 -14.28 -4.90 12.03
CA GLN A 182 -12.85 -4.62 12.04
C GLN A 182 -12.61 -3.12 11.99
N GLU A 183 -11.57 -2.64 12.66
CA GLU A 183 -11.31 -1.20 12.77
C GLU A 183 -10.23 -0.74 11.78
N ILE A 184 -10.36 0.51 11.34
CA ILE A 184 -9.31 1.28 10.69
C ILE A 184 -9.09 2.53 11.53
N SER A 185 -7.87 2.71 12.04
CA SER A 185 -7.51 3.90 12.80
C SER A 185 -7.01 4.99 11.87
N ILE A 186 -7.70 6.14 11.87
CA ILE A 186 -7.23 7.40 11.30
C ILE A 186 -7.03 8.36 12.47
N GLY A 187 -5.89 8.21 13.14
CA GLY A 187 -5.49 9.03 14.28
C GLY A 187 -5.13 10.47 13.90
N ALA A 188 -4.63 11.22 14.88
CA ALA A 188 -4.05 12.54 14.62
C ALA A 188 -2.86 12.42 13.65
N GLY A 189 -2.75 13.33 12.68
CA GLY A 189 -1.70 13.30 11.66
C GLY A 189 -1.95 12.29 10.53
N CYS A 190 -3.02 11.49 10.61
CA CYS A 190 -3.39 10.51 9.59
C CYS A 190 -4.46 11.05 8.61
N GLU A 191 -4.98 12.26 8.82
CA GLU A 191 -6.12 12.82 8.08
C GLU A 191 -5.74 13.32 6.68
N TYR A 192 -5.04 12.51 5.91
CA TYR A 192 -4.65 12.76 4.53
C TYR A 192 -5.20 11.65 3.62
N ILE A 193 -5.68 12.03 2.43
CA ILE A 193 -6.19 11.07 1.43
C ILE A 193 -5.22 9.91 1.16
N ARG A 194 -3.91 10.20 1.05
CA ARG A 194 -2.89 9.16 0.84
C ARG A 194 -2.92 8.12 1.95
N THR A 195 -2.92 8.57 3.20
CA THR A 195 -2.94 7.70 4.39
C THR A 195 -4.25 6.93 4.48
N ILE A 196 -5.39 7.59 4.30
CA ILE A 196 -6.70 6.92 4.35
C ILE A 196 -6.81 5.85 3.25
N CYS A 197 -6.39 6.17 2.02
CA CYS A 197 -6.36 5.19 0.93
C CYS A 197 -5.39 4.03 1.19
N HIS A 198 -4.26 4.29 1.84
CA HIS A 198 -3.29 3.28 2.25
C HIS A 198 -3.90 2.30 3.26
N GLU A 199 -4.55 2.82 4.31
CA GLU A 199 -5.22 1.97 5.32
C GLU A 199 -6.38 1.15 4.73
N ILE A 200 -7.14 1.73 3.81
CA ILE A 200 -8.16 0.99 3.04
C ILE A 200 -7.48 -0.07 2.16
N GLY A 201 -6.33 0.24 1.55
CA GLY A 201 -5.51 -0.71 0.80
C GLY A 201 -5.14 -1.95 1.63
N HIS A 202 -4.69 -1.76 2.87
CA HIS A 202 -4.48 -2.86 3.82
C HIS A 202 -5.77 -3.65 4.06
N ALA A 203 -6.89 -2.98 4.33
CA ALA A 203 -8.18 -3.64 4.53
C ALA A 203 -8.65 -4.43 3.29
N LEU A 204 -8.22 -4.04 2.09
CA LEU A 204 -8.46 -4.76 0.83
C LEU A 204 -7.41 -5.86 0.56
N GLY A 205 -6.40 -6.00 1.41
CA GLY A 205 -5.42 -7.08 1.41
C GLY A 205 -4.06 -6.70 0.83
N LEU A 206 -3.78 -5.42 0.57
CA LEU A 206 -2.46 -4.98 0.12
C LEU A 206 -1.45 -5.00 1.26
N PHE A 207 -0.25 -5.48 0.97
CA PHE A 207 0.91 -5.31 1.84
C PHE A 207 1.75 -4.13 1.38
N HIS A 208 2.75 -3.80 2.17
CA HIS A 208 3.75 -2.84 1.80
C HIS A 208 4.55 -3.21 0.56
N GLN A 209 4.74 -2.22 -0.30
CA GLN A 209 5.50 -2.36 -1.55
C GLN A 209 7.00 -2.53 -1.29
N GLN A 210 7.58 -1.87 -0.27
CA GLN A 210 8.98 -2.09 0.12
C GLN A 210 9.22 -3.42 0.82
N ALA A 211 8.18 -4.17 1.14
CA ALA A 211 8.33 -5.49 1.74
C ALA A 211 8.41 -6.60 0.68
N ARG A 212 8.21 -6.30 -0.61
CA ARG A 212 8.14 -7.34 -1.64
C ARG A 212 9.40 -8.22 -1.70
N PRO A 213 9.27 -9.52 -2.01
CA PRO A 213 10.43 -10.41 -2.17
C PRO A 213 11.42 -9.92 -3.23
N ASP A 214 10.93 -9.25 -4.28
CA ASP A 214 11.73 -8.72 -5.39
C ASP A 214 12.18 -7.26 -5.19
N ARG A 215 11.99 -6.67 -4.01
CA ARG A 215 12.28 -5.23 -3.80
C ARG A 215 13.74 -4.87 -4.09
N ASP A 216 14.68 -5.79 -3.83
CA ASP A 216 16.11 -5.47 -3.87
C ASP A 216 16.60 -5.28 -5.31
N ASP A 217 15.78 -5.63 -6.31
CA ASP A 217 16.00 -5.27 -7.72
C ASP A 217 15.73 -3.77 -7.99
N TYR A 218 14.98 -3.09 -7.11
CA TYR A 218 14.48 -1.72 -7.31
C TYR A 218 14.94 -0.72 -6.25
N VAL A 219 15.13 -1.16 -5.00
CA VAL A 219 15.57 -0.34 -3.88
C VAL A 219 16.66 -1.03 -3.05
N THR A 220 17.45 -0.24 -2.35
CA THR A 220 18.42 -0.70 -1.34
C THR A 220 17.98 -0.18 0.02
N ILE A 221 17.85 -1.09 0.99
CA ILE A 221 17.59 -0.73 2.39
C ILE A 221 18.92 -0.44 3.09
N ILE A 222 19.05 0.74 3.68
CA ILE A 222 20.24 1.20 4.40
C ILE A 222 20.00 1.00 5.89
N GLU A 223 20.15 -0.25 6.35
CA GLU A 223 19.82 -0.67 7.72
C GLU A 223 20.56 0.13 8.79
N GLU A 224 21.79 0.56 8.53
CA GLU A 224 22.59 1.36 9.45
C GLU A 224 21.95 2.73 9.76
N ASN A 225 21.08 3.23 8.87
CA ASN A 225 20.36 4.49 9.03
C ASN A 225 18.99 4.30 9.70
N ILE A 226 18.53 3.06 9.89
CA ILE A 226 17.21 2.73 10.46
C ILE A 226 17.33 2.58 11.97
N ARG A 227 16.38 3.13 12.72
CA ARG A 227 16.32 2.94 14.18
C ARG A 227 16.23 1.45 14.53
N ASN A 228 17.01 1.01 15.52
CA ASN A 228 17.20 -0.41 15.79
C ASN A 228 15.89 -1.14 16.11
N GLU A 229 14.97 -0.47 16.81
CA GLU A 229 13.65 -0.98 17.16
C GLU A 229 12.66 -1.06 15.98
N LYS A 230 13.02 -0.49 14.82
CA LYS A 230 12.20 -0.45 13.61
C LYS A 230 12.69 -1.36 12.48
N LEU A 231 13.87 -2.00 12.64
CA LEU A 231 14.48 -2.84 11.61
C LEU A 231 13.52 -3.93 11.08
N ALA A 232 12.76 -4.57 11.96
CA ALA A 232 11.80 -5.62 11.58
C ALA A 232 10.67 -5.14 10.64
N GLN A 233 10.42 -3.82 10.56
CA GLN A 233 9.44 -3.28 9.61
C GLN A 233 9.91 -3.38 8.15
N PHE A 234 11.22 -3.56 7.94
CA PHE A 234 11.85 -3.66 6.63
C PHE A 234 12.12 -5.12 6.24
N ASP A 235 11.61 -6.10 6.99
CA ASP A 235 11.70 -7.50 6.59
C ASP A 235 10.94 -7.76 5.28
N ARG A 236 11.53 -8.57 4.40
CA ARG A 236 10.84 -9.01 3.18
C ARG A 236 9.70 -9.95 3.55
N GLN A 237 8.61 -9.82 2.81
CA GLN A 237 7.58 -10.85 2.76
C GLN A 237 8.12 -12.11 2.11
N THR A 238 7.49 -13.22 2.43
CA THR A 238 7.72 -14.51 1.82
C THR A 238 6.74 -14.72 0.65
N ASP A 239 7.23 -15.30 -0.44
CA ASP A 239 7.00 -16.70 -0.71
C ASP A 239 5.51 -17.14 -0.86
N ILE A 240 4.84 -17.22 0.29
CA ILE A 240 3.60 -17.97 0.43
C ILE A 240 2.44 -17.04 0.82
N THR A 241 2.74 -15.90 1.44
CA THR A 241 1.75 -14.97 2.02
C THR A 241 1.27 -13.87 1.08
N SER A 242 1.94 -13.65 -0.06
CA SER A 242 1.70 -12.48 -0.91
C SER A 242 1.71 -12.83 -2.43
N ASN A 243 1.04 -12.05 -3.29
CA ASN A 243 0.99 -12.26 -4.76
C ASN A 243 0.90 -10.90 -5.49
N SER A 244 1.77 -10.66 -6.50
CA SER A 244 1.76 -9.40 -7.25
C SER A 244 0.89 -9.49 -8.50
N TYR A 245 0.36 -10.67 -8.83
CA TYR A 245 -0.45 -10.92 -10.03
C TYR A 245 0.26 -10.49 -11.33
N GLY A 246 1.60 -10.62 -11.35
CA GLY A 246 2.42 -10.19 -12.50
C GLY A 246 2.58 -8.67 -12.62
N VAL A 247 2.14 -7.90 -11.62
CA VAL A 247 2.33 -6.45 -11.56
C VAL A 247 3.77 -6.13 -11.13
N GLY A 248 4.41 -5.22 -11.86
CA GLY A 248 5.77 -4.75 -11.61
C GLY A 248 5.91 -4.04 -10.26
N TYR A 249 7.15 -3.72 -9.89
CA TYR A 249 7.40 -2.93 -8.69
C TYR A 249 7.09 -1.45 -8.94
N ASP A 250 6.26 -0.84 -8.11
CA ASP A 250 5.88 0.55 -8.22
C ASP A 250 6.45 1.37 -7.05
N VAL A 251 7.54 2.08 -7.29
CA VAL A 251 8.13 2.97 -6.28
C VAL A 251 7.17 4.06 -5.81
N GLY A 252 6.22 4.46 -6.66
CA GLY A 252 5.26 5.52 -6.38
C GLY A 252 4.01 5.05 -5.65
N SER A 253 3.85 3.75 -5.44
CA SER A 253 2.69 3.16 -4.75
C SER A 253 2.38 3.87 -3.44
N VAL A 254 1.09 4.03 -3.13
CA VAL A 254 0.69 4.54 -1.80
C VAL A 254 1.09 3.56 -0.69
N MET A 255 1.29 2.28 -1.02
CA MET A 255 1.76 1.23 -0.13
C MET A 255 3.30 1.19 0.01
N HIS A 256 4.03 2.11 -0.62
CA HIS A 256 5.47 2.21 -0.46
C HIS A 256 5.82 3.16 0.69
N TYR A 257 6.86 2.82 1.46
CA TYR A 257 7.48 3.74 2.42
C TYR A 257 8.23 4.89 1.75
N LYS A 258 8.29 6.04 2.43
CA LYS A 258 9.12 7.17 1.98
C LYS A 258 10.61 6.86 2.17
N GLU A 259 11.46 7.62 1.48
CA GLU A 259 12.91 7.42 1.48
C GLU A 259 13.61 7.51 2.86
N ARG A 260 13.00 8.21 3.84
CA ARG A 260 13.53 8.39 5.20
C ARG A 260 12.70 7.69 6.27
N ALA A 261 11.85 6.73 5.89
CA ALA A 261 11.01 6.00 6.83
C ALA A 261 11.86 5.39 7.96
N SER A 262 11.45 5.61 9.21
CA SER A 262 12.14 5.10 10.41
C SER A 262 13.64 5.46 10.55
N ALA A 263 14.09 6.56 9.93
CA ALA A 263 15.47 7.01 10.01
C ALA A 263 15.89 7.42 11.44
N LYS A 264 17.15 7.16 11.82
CA LYS A 264 17.75 7.62 13.08
C LYS A 264 17.86 9.14 13.18
N SER A 265 17.87 9.84 12.05
CA SER A 265 17.92 11.29 11.99
C SER A 265 17.21 11.80 10.73
N PRO A 266 16.58 12.99 10.75
CA PRO A 266 15.73 13.48 9.65
C PRO A 266 16.42 13.63 8.29
N ASN A 267 17.75 13.68 8.26
CA ASN A 267 18.56 13.83 7.05
C ASN A 267 19.03 12.49 6.45
N LEU A 268 18.84 11.37 7.15
CA LEU A 268 19.31 10.06 6.70
C LEU A 268 18.29 9.39 5.79
N ILE A 269 18.77 8.85 4.67
CA ILE A 269 17.99 8.02 3.76
C ILE A 269 18.06 6.57 4.25
N THR A 270 16.92 5.91 4.37
CA THR A 270 16.80 4.48 4.73
C THR A 270 16.43 3.62 3.54
N ILE A 271 15.79 4.18 2.50
CA ILE A 271 15.46 3.49 1.26
C ILE A 271 16.02 4.28 0.07
N LEU A 272 16.98 3.67 -0.63
CA LEU A 272 17.62 4.24 -1.82
C LEU A 272 17.09 3.57 -3.08
N ALA A 273 16.55 4.34 -4.03
CA ALA A 273 16.14 3.82 -5.33
C ALA A 273 17.36 3.43 -6.18
N ARG A 274 17.32 2.24 -6.79
CA ARG A 274 18.40 1.74 -7.66
C ARG A 274 18.41 2.41 -9.03
N THR A 275 17.26 2.89 -9.49
CA THR A 275 17.14 3.61 -10.77
C THR A 275 17.37 5.10 -10.55
N ASN A 276 18.33 5.68 -11.28
CA ASN A 276 18.62 7.11 -11.17
C ASN A 276 17.38 7.95 -11.54
N GLY A 277 17.11 9.00 -10.78
CA GLY A 277 15.94 9.87 -10.94
C GLY A 277 14.65 9.39 -10.26
N TYR A 278 14.62 8.18 -9.68
CA TYR A 278 13.41 7.63 -9.04
C TYR A 278 13.35 7.89 -7.53
N GLN A 279 14.41 8.43 -6.93
CA GLN A 279 14.51 8.63 -5.48
C GLN A 279 13.34 9.46 -4.93
N ASN A 280 13.05 10.60 -5.57
CA ASN A 280 11.95 11.49 -5.17
C ASN A 280 10.56 10.97 -5.60
N SER A 281 10.50 9.84 -6.32
CA SER A 281 9.26 9.18 -6.69
C SER A 281 8.80 8.17 -5.65
N LEU A 282 9.63 7.83 -4.66
CA LEU A 282 9.27 6.89 -3.60
C LEU A 282 8.06 7.42 -2.81
N ALA A 283 6.96 6.67 -2.87
CA ALA A 283 5.72 6.96 -2.15
C ALA A 283 5.12 8.35 -2.43
N SER A 284 5.38 8.91 -3.62
CA SER A 284 5.03 10.29 -3.96
C SER A 284 3.56 10.49 -4.36
N ASN A 285 2.83 9.42 -4.69
CA ASN A 285 1.44 9.55 -5.12
C ASN A 285 0.50 9.85 -3.96
N ARG A 286 -0.45 10.75 -4.21
CA ARG A 286 -1.52 11.09 -3.27
C ARG A 286 -2.64 10.05 -3.24
N TRP A 287 -2.88 9.38 -4.37
CA TRP A 287 -3.92 8.38 -4.57
C TRP A 287 -3.29 7.04 -4.95
N PRO A 288 -3.97 5.90 -4.72
CA PRO A 288 -3.49 4.61 -5.18
C PRO A 288 -3.18 4.64 -6.68
N THR A 289 -2.05 4.06 -7.07
CA THR A 289 -1.61 4.06 -8.45
C THR A 289 -2.38 3.02 -9.26
N PHE A 290 -2.22 3.05 -10.58
CA PHE A 290 -2.74 2.00 -11.45
C PHE A 290 -2.25 0.60 -11.02
N ALA A 291 -1.03 0.48 -10.50
CA ALA A 291 -0.49 -0.79 -10.02
C ALA A 291 -1.22 -1.26 -8.76
N ASP A 292 -1.45 -0.36 -7.79
CA ASP A 292 -2.20 -0.66 -6.56
C ASP A 292 -3.60 -1.18 -6.90
N VAL A 293 -4.33 -0.45 -7.75
CA VAL A 293 -5.68 -0.81 -8.20
C VAL A 293 -5.66 -2.14 -8.96
N LYS A 294 -4.69 -2.35 -9.85
CA LYS A 294 -4.57 -3.60 -10.63
C LYS A 294 -4.39 -4.81 -9.72
N ILE A 295 -3.60 -4.69 -8.65
CA ILE A 295 -3.39 -5.77 -7.69
C ILE A 295 -4.69 -6.09 -6.97
N VAL A 296 -5.44 -5.08 -6.49
CA VAL A 296 -6.75 -5.30 -5.83
C VAL A 296 -7.74 -5.96 -6.79
N ASN A 297 -7.81 -5.50 -8.04
CA ASN A 297 -8.71 -6.07 -9.03
C ASN A 297 -8.36 -7.52 -9.39
N ALA A 298 -7.08 -7.85 -9.50
CA ALA A 298 -6.66 -9.23 -9.69
C ALA A 298 -6.97 -10.10 -8.44
N HIS A 299 -6.86 -9.51 -7.25
CA HIS A 299 -7.07 -10.20 -5.98
C HIS A 299 -8.55 -10.49 -5.67
N LEU A 300 -9.42 -9.51 -5.86
CA LEU A 300 -10.83 -9.54 -5.45
C LEU A 300 -11.80 -9.64 -6.64
N CYS A 301 -11.45 -9.06 -7.79
CA CYS A 301 -12.39 -8.82 -8.90
C CYS A 301 -12.16 -9.68 -10.13
N SER A 302 -11.28 -10.69 -10.05
CA SER A 302 -10.94 -11.56 -11.19
C SER A 302 -12.14 -12.29 -11.81
N ALA A 303 -13.22 -12.47 -11.05
CA ALA A 303 -14.47 -13.09 -11.51
C ALA A 303 -15.58 -12.09 -11.91
N ALA A 304 -15.33 -10.78 -11.85
CA ALA A 304 -16.35 -9.76 -12.14
C ALA A 304 -16.85 -9.83 -13.60
N CYS A 305 -15.94 -10.09 -14.54
CA CYS A 305 -16.25 -10.17 -15.97
C CYS A 305 -16.28 -11.60 -16.48
N ARG A 306 -17.41 -12.01 -17.06
CA ARG A 306 -17.57 -13.34 -17.68
C ARG A 306 -16.83 -13.46 -19.02
N ASN A 307 -16.89 -12.42 -19.85
CA ASN A 307 -16.16 -12.34 -21.11
C ASN A 307 -14.95 -11.44 -20.92
N VAL A 308 -13.76 -12.03 -20.98
CA VAL A 308 -12.50 -11.31 -20.76
C VAL A 308 -12.06 -10.65 -22.05
N LEU A 309 -12.18 -9.33 -22.12
CA LEU A 309 -11.60 -8.53 -23.20
C LEU A 309 -10.07 -8.65 -23.16
N THR A 310 -9.43 -8.88 -24.30
CA THR A 310 -7.97 -8.84 -24.39
C THR A 310 -7.49 -7.39 -24.33
N CYS A 311 -6.69 -7.09 -23.31
CA CYS A 311 -6.13 -5.76 -23.08
C CYS A 311 -4.66 -5.71 -23.47
N GLU A 312 -4.27 -4.62 -24.11
CA GLU A 312 -2.90 -4.34 -24.55
C GLU A 312 -2.16 -3.49 -23.50
N ASN A 313 -0.84 -3.34 -23.68
CA ASN A 313 -0.01 -2.40 -22.90
C ASN A 313 -0.20 -2.52 -21.38
N TYR A 314 -0.27 -3.75 -20.86
CA TYR A 314 -0.48 -4.05 -19.44
C TYR A 314 -1.84 -3.59 -18.86
N GLY A 315 -2.79 -3.20 -19.71
CA GLY A 315 -4.19 -3.03 -19.31
C GLY A 315 -4.81 -4.33 -18.82
N TYR A 316 -5.99 -4.23 -18.21
CA TYR A 316 -6.78 -5.37 -17.76
C TYR A 316 -8.28 -5.05 -17.89
N PRO A 317 -9.18 -6.05 -17.95
CA PRO A 317 -10.62 -5.79 -18.06
C PRO A 317 -11.10 -4.92 -16.90
N ASP A 318 -11.86 -3.88 -17.21
CA ASP A 318 -12.44 -3.04 -16.17
C ASP A 318 -13.56 -3.82 -15.46
N PRO A 319 -13.45 -4.08 -14.15
CA PRO A 319 -14.46 -4.84 -13.41
C PRO A 319 -15.82 -4.11 -13.34
N ASN A 320 -15.84 -2.78 -13.49
CA ASN A 320 -17.06 -1.97 -13.49
C ASN A 320 -17.65 -1.80 -14.90
N ASN A 321 -16.86 -2.12 -15.94
CA ASN A 321 -17.30 -2.08 -17.33
C ASN A 321 -16.59 -3.14 -18.17
N CYS A 322 -17.11 -4.36 -18.18
CA CYS A 322 -16.52 -5.50 -18.90
C CYS A 322 -16.40 -5.34 -20.43
N ASN A 323 -16.93 -4.25 -21.00
CA ASN A 323 -16.77 -3.94 -22.42
C ASN A 323 -15.53 -3.08 -22.74
N GLN A 324 -14.77 -2.68 -21.72
CA GLN A 324 -13.57 -1.85 -21.84
C GLN A 324 -12.45 -2.33 -20.90
N CYS A 325 -11.21 -2.07 -21.29
CA CYS A 325 -10.05 -2.26 -20.46
C CYS A 325 -9.76 -1.02 -19.61
N LYS A 326 -9.35 -1.25 -18.38
CA LYS A 326 -8.68 -0.27 -17.53
C LYS A 326 -7.23 -0.13 -18.00
N CYS A 327 -6.85 1.10 -18.36
CA CYS A 327 -5.56 1.38 -19.00
C CYS A 327 -4.56 2.02 -18.04
N PRO A 328 -3.26 1.71 -18.15
CA PRO A 328 -2.25 2.51 -17.49
C PRO A 328 -2.35 3.97 -17.96
N PRO A 329 -1.86 4.95 -17.17
CA PRO A 329 -2.07 6.38 -17.44
C PRO A 329 -1.68 6.84 -18.85
N SER A 330 -0.67 6.21 -19.44
CA SER A 330 -0.15 6.56 -20.77
C SER A 330 -0.93 5.98 -21.95
N PHE A 331 -1.96 5.16 -21.70
CA PHE A 331 -2.76 4.48 -22.71
C PHE A 331 -4.27 4.73 -22.55
N THR A 332 -5.02 4.53 -23.63
CA THR A 332 -6.46 4.74 -23.68
C THR A 332 -7.14 3.88 -24.76
N GLY A 333 -8.46 3.99 -24.85
CA GLY A 333 -9.30 3.24 -25.76
C GLY A 333 -9.78 1.92 -25.17
N ARG A 334 -10.64 1.23 -25.94
CA ARG A 334 -11.33 0.03 -25.48
C ARG A 334 -10.38 -1.07 -25.01
N THR A 335 -9.25 -1.26 -25.71
CA THR A 335 -8.26 -2.31 -25.43
C THR A 335 -6.95 -1.76 -24.86
N CYS A 336 -6.85 -0.46 -24.56
CA CYS A 336 -5.60 0.21 -24.20
C CYS A 336 -4.53 0.21 -25.32
N GLY A 337 -4.88 -0.06 -26.58
CA GLY A 337 -3.95 -0.08 -27.70
C GLY A 337 -3.48 1.31 -28.18
N ARG A 338 -4.11 2.40 -27.71
CA ARG A 338 -3.81 3.77 -28.16
C ARG A 338 -3.09 4.55 -27.06
N ARG A 339 -2.16 5.43 -27.43
CA ARG A 339 -1.56 6.39 -26.52
C ARG A 339 -2.62 7.36 -25.99
N HIS A 340 -2.57 7.65 -24.69
CA HIS A 340 -3.39 8.70 -24.11
C HIS A 340 -2.97 10.06 -24.68
N PRO A 341 -3.88 10.89 -25.20
CA PRO A 341 -3.54 12.17 -25.85
C PRO A 341 -2.95 13.22 -24.90
N GLY A 342 -2.92 12.92 -23.60
CA GLY A 342 -2.62 13.88 -22.54
C GLY A 342 -3.83 14.77 -22.21
N ASN A 343 -3.86 15.32 -21.01
CA ASN A 343 -4.86 16.31 -20.60
C ASN A 343 -4.19 17.69 -20.66
N GLY A 344 -4.45 18.42 -21.76
CA GLY A 344 -3.86 19.72 -22.04
C GLY A 344 -4.14 20.77 -20.95
N MET A 345 -3.40 21.87 -21.03
CA MET A 345 -3.42 23.02 -20.13
C MET A 345 -4.76 23.79 -20.12
N MET A 346 -5.54 23.74 -21.21
CA MET A 346 -6.79 24.48 -21.44
C MET A 346 -7.64 23.82 -22.55
N GLU A 347 -8.89 24.25 -22.69
CA GLU A 347 -9.85 23.89 -23.76
C GLU A 347 -9.31 24.10 -25.20
N TRP A 348 -8.18 24.82 -25.35
CA TRP A 348 -7.52 25.15 -26.62
C TRP A 348 -6.07 24.64 -26.76
N THR A 349 -5.50 23.97 -25.74
CA THR A 349 -4.16 23.37 -25.90
C THR A 349 -4.29 21.99 -26.53
N PRO A 350 -3.56 21.70 -27.62
CA PRO A 350 -3.61 20.39 -28.26
C PRO A 350 -3.16 19.29 -27.30
N ALA A 351 -3.61 18.06 -27.60
CA ALA A 351 -3.00 16.83 -27.10
C ALA A 351 -1.47 16.96 -27.05
N CYS A 352 -0.86 16.63 -25.90
CA CYS A 352 0.58 16.68 -25.71
C CYS A 352 1.20 15.28 -25.67
N GLY A 353 2.50 15.22 -25.92
CA GLY A 353 3.23 13.96 -26.07
C GLY A 353 3.16 13.37 -27.48
N LYS A 354 3.94 12.32 -27.74
CA LYS A 354 4.15 11.76 -29.07
C LYS A 354 4.50 10.27 -29.02
N ASP A 355 4.08 9.52 -30.03
CA ASP A 355 4.64 8.20 -30.31
C ASP A 355 5.97 8.36 -31.05
N LEU A 356 7.05 7.87 -30.44
CA LEU A 356 8.41 7.88 -30.96
C LEU A 356 8.81 6.46 -31.34
N VAL A 357 9.62 6.32 -32.38
CA VAL A 357 10.18 5.03 -32.79
C VAL A 357 11.68 5.08 -32.56
N ALA A 358 12.18 4.20 -31.70
CA ALA A 358 13.61 4.03 -31.49
C ALA A 358 14.23 3.36 -32.72
N THR A 359 15.33 3.93 -33.21
CA THR A 359 16.14 3.40 -34.30
C THR A 359 17.54 3.07 -33.80
N ASP A 360 18.37 2.46 -34.63
CA ASP A 360 19.80 2.25 -34.38
C ASP A 360 20.62 3.57 -34.34
N ARG A 361 19.99 4.70 -34.69
CA ARG A 361 20.60 6.03 -34.63
C ARG A 361 20.07 6.83 -33.45
N TRP A 362 20.98 7.55 -32.80
CA TRP A 362 20.63 8.54 -31.79
C TRP A 362 19.77 9.64 -32.40
N THR A 363 18.55 9.78 -31.89
CA THR A 363 17.64 10.88 -32.22
C THR A 363 17.28 11.62 -30.94
N GLY A 364 17.50 12.94 -30.91
CA GLY A 364 17.00 13.78 -29.83
C GLY A 364 15.50 14.05 -30.00
N ALA A 365 14.76 14.09 -28.89
CA ALA A 365 13.40 14.61 -28.84
C ALA A 365 13.37 15.75 -27.82
N GLU A 366 12.94 16.94 -28.26
CA GLU A 366 12.72 18.05 -27.35
C GLU A 366 11.36 17.89 -26.68
N MET A 367 11.37 17.88 -25.35
CA MET A 367 10.18 17.72 -24.52
C MET A 367 10.05 18.95 -23.64
N SER A 368 9.08 19.81 -23.94
CA SER A 368 8.78 20.96 -23.09
C SER A 368 7.64 20.58 -22.14
N VAL A 369 7.94 20.53 -20.84
CA VAL A 369 6.95 20.27 -19.78
C VAL A 369 6.89 21.48 -18.86
N GLY A 370 5.79 22.22 -18.93
CA GLY A 370 5.53 23.42 -18.10
C GLY A 370 6.27 24.69 -18.54
N TRP A 371 5.62 25.83 -18.37
CA TRP A 371 6.23 27.15 -18.34
C TRP A 371 6.62 27.50 -16.90
N ARG A 372 7.73 28.22 -16.68
CA ARG A 372 7.99 28.91 -15.40
C ARG A 372 6.98 30.05 -15.25
N SER A 373 5.78 29.74 -14.77
CA SER A 373 4.78 30.72 -14.35
C SER A 373 4.66 30.66 -12.83
N SER A 374 4.54 31.82 -12.19
CA SER A 374 4.21 31.94 -10.76
C SER A 374 2.78 31.52 -10.42
N HIS A 375 1.98 31.13 -11.42
CA HIS A 375 0.60 30.70 -11.24
C HIS A 375 0.53 29.22 -10.86
N VAL A 376 -0.08 28.95 -9.72
CA VAL A 376 -0.48 27.61 -9.29
C VAL A 376 -1.70 27.20 -10.11
N TYR A 377 -1.52 26.24 -11.02
CA TYR A 377 -2.65 25.70 -11.78
C TYR A 377 -3.46 24.74 -10.91
N PRO A 378 -4.81 24.79 -10.98
CA PRO A 378 -5.68 23.96 -10.14
C PRO A 378 -5.72 22.48 -10.57
N GLN A 379 -5.15 22.12 -11.73
CA GLN A 379 -5.22 20.78 -12.32
C GLN A 379 -3.82 20.25 -12.68
N ILE A 380 -3.60 18.95 -12.49
CA ILE A 380 -2.37 18.26 -12.90
C ILE A 380 -2.47 17.93 -14.39
N HIS A 381 -1.50 18.40 -15.16
CA HIS A 381 -1.38 18.13 -16.60
C HIS A 381 -0.36 17.04 -16.87
N ASN A 382 -0.77 16.03 -17.63
CA ASN A 382 0.00 14.85 -17.97
C ASN A 382 0.20 14.77 -19.48
N CYS A 383 1.45 14.66 -19.89
CA CYS A 383 1.85 14.45 -21.28
C CYS A 383 2.55 13.10 -21.39
N PHE A 384 2.18 12.32 -22.40
CA PHE A 384 2.66 10.94 -22.53
C PHE A 384 3.42 10.77 -23.84
N TRP A 385 4.69 10.37 -23.72
CA TRP A 385 5.50 9.93 -24.85
C TRP A 385 5.69 8.42 -24.77
N ILE A 386 5.45 7.73 -25.88
CA ILE A 386 5.63 6.28 -25.99
C ILE A 386 6.78 6.04 -26.95
N ILE A 387 7.85 5.41 -26.48
CA ILE A 387 8.98 5.02 -27.31
C ILE A 387 8.81 3.55 -27.69
N ARG A 388 8.66 3.27 -28.98
CA ARG A 388 8.52 1.91 -29.52
C ARG A 388 9.85 1.47 -30.12
N VAL A 389 10.33 0.30 -29.73
CA VAL A 389 11.51 -0.32 -30.34
C VAL A 389 11.02 -1.21 -31.49
N SER A 390 11.58 -1.01 -32.70
CA SER A 390 11.26 -1.88 -33.83
C SER A 390 11.75 -3.30 -33.57
N SER A 391 10.94 -4.30 -33.92
CA SER A 391 11.24 -5.73 -33.79
C SER A 391 12.44 -6.19 -34.63
N ILE A 392 12.95 -5.34 -35.52
CA ILE A 392 14.15 -5.58 -36.34
C ILE A 392 15.45 -5.42 -35.54
N LEU A 393 15.39 -4.87 -34.32
CA LEU A 393 16.57 -4.59 -33.47
C LEU A 393 16.84 -5.66 -32.39
N PHE A 394 16.12 -6.79 -32.41
CA PHE A 394 16.33 -7.93 -31.50
C PHE A 394 16.82 -9.17 -32.22
#